data_AF-A0A6G3SSE1-F1
#
_entry.id   AF-A0A6G3SSE1-F1
#
_cell.length_a   1.000
_cell.length_b   1.000
_cell.length_c   1.000
_cell.angle_alpha   90.00
_cell.angle_beta   90.00
_cell.angle_gamma   90.00
#
_symmetry.space_group_name_H-M   'P 1'
#
loop_
_entity.id
_entity.type
_entity.pdbx_description
1 polymer ?
#
loop_
_entity_poly.entity_id
_entity_poly.type
_entity_poly.pdbx_seq_one_letter_code
_entity_poly.pdbx_strand_id
1 'polypeptide(L)'
;MRLNEVPLDPSPPPVYGPFAPGQDPNASVPVPYAPGYAPPFAAGGGPSLATSPARKKAAAEAIRTRIRPQTKVAGDHADEETSAAVKAFGAKDGDGWVTSRALKNAQKTWEQQVQAMLKRLEGDENGLLGARLNLQGADLLSGQQFRPPSAIDGY
;
A
#
# COMPACT_ATOMS: atom_id res chain seq x y z
N MET A 1 -37.97 -24.76 -56.73
CA MET A 1 -37.55 -24.28 -55.39
C MET A 1 -36.08 -24.63 -55.24
N ARG A 2 -35.20 -23.62 -55.26
CA ARG A 2 -33.75 -23.84 -55.27
C ARG A 2 -33.21 -23.82 -53.84
N LEU A 3 -32.41 -24.83 -53.55
CA LEU A 3 -31.63 -25.01 -52.33
C LEU A 3 -30.53 -23.94 -52.31
N ASN A 4 -30.46 -23.13 -51.25
CA ASN A 4 -29.37 -22.18 -51.06
C ASN A 4 -28.30 -22.84 -50.19
N GLU A 5 -27.13 -23.06 -50.79
CA GLU A 5 -25.90 -23.47 -50.13
C GLU A 5 -25.48 -22.38 -49.13
N VAL A 6 -25.04 -22.80 -47.94
CA VAL A 6 -24.39 -21.94 -46.95
C VAL A 6 -22.88 -22.01 -47.21
N PRO A 7 -22.20 -20.93 -47.62
CA PRO A 7 -20.75 -20.95 -47.72
C PRO A 7 -20.13 -21.07 -46.32
N LEU A 8 -19.40 -22.16 -46.07
CA LEU A 8 -18.40 -22.25 -45.01
C LEU A 8 -17.21 -21.37 -45.43
N ASP A 9 -17.01 -20.23 -44.75
CA ASP A 9 -15.73 -19.50 -44.79
C ASP A 9 -15.14 -19.44 -43.37
N PRO A 10 -13.96 -20.04 -43.12
CA PRO A 10 -13.24 -19.92 -41.86
C PRO A 10 -12.40 -18.63 -41.84
N SER A 11 -13.03 -17.48 -41.60
CA SER A 11 -12.27 -16.26 -41.24
C SER A 11 -12.03 -16.22 -39.73
N PRO A 12 -10.77 -16.19 -39.25
CA PRO A 12 -10.49 -15.97 -37.83
C PRO A 12 -10.95 -14.57 -37.42
N PRO A 13 -11.37 -14.37 -36.15
CA PRO A 13 -11.81 -13.07 -35.67
C PRO A 13 -10.67 -12.05 -35.80
N PRO A 14 -10.97 -10.78 -36.15
CA PRO A 14 -9.95 -9.74 -36.25
C PRO A 14 -9.28 -9.54 -34.89
N VAL A 15 -7.96 -9.71 -34.86
CA VAL A 15 -7.13 -9.39 -33.70
C VAL A 15 -7.08 -7.88 -33.56
N TYR A 16 -7.82 -7.32 -32.61
CA TYR A 16 -7.71 -5.92 -32.21
C TYR A 16 -6.44 -5.72 -31.38
N GLY A 17 -5.31 -5.52 -32.07
CA GLY A 17 -4.13 -4.84 -31.54
C GLY A 17 -4.00 -3.45 -32.21
N PRO A 18 -3.23 -2.51 -31.64
CA PRO A 18 -3.16 -1.12 -32.14
C PRO A 18 -2.42 -0.94 -33.47
N PHE A 19 -2.06 -2.01 -34.19
CA PHE A 19 -1.29 -1.92 -35.44
C PHE A 19 -1.87 -2.84 -36.53
N ALA A 20 -2.07 -2.28 -37.73
CA ALA A 20 -2.41 -3.03 -38.93
C ALA A 20 -1.16 -3.76 -39.49
N PRO A 21 -1.33 -4.84 -40.28
CA PRO A 21 -0.20 -5.57 -40.86
C PRO A 21 0.56 -4.68 -41.86
N GLY A 22 1.86 -4.48 -41.63
CA GLY A 22 2.74 -3.73 -42.53
C GLY A 22 3.18 -2.35 -42.03
N GLN A 23 2.92 -1.99 -40.77
CA GLN A 23 3.42 -0.74 -40.18
C GLN A 23 4.64 -1.00 -39.28
N ASP A 24 5.76 -0.38 -39.64
CA ASP A 24 7.01 -0.47 -38.88
C ASP A 24 6.81 0.10 -37.47
N PRO A 25 7.19 -0.62 -36.39
CA PRO A 25 6.93 -0.19 -35.01
C PRO A 25 7.74 1.06 -34.58
N ASN A 26 8.60 1.61 -35.45
CA ASN A 26 9.48 2.75 -35.17
C ASN A 26 9.23 3.98 -36.08
N ALA A 27 8.22 3.95 -36.96
CA ALA A 27 7.90 5.12 -37.78
C ALA A 27 7.13 6.17 -36.96
N SER A 28 7.76 7.31 -36.66
CA SER A 28 7.14 8.44 -35.98
C SER A 28 6.15 9.15 -36.92
N VAL A 29 4.89 8.72 -36.93
CA VAL A 29 3.82 9.43 -37.63
C VAL A 29 3.22 10.47 -36.67
N PRO A 30 3.23 11.77 -36.97
CA PRO A 30 2.54 12.76 -36.15
C PRO A 30 1.03 12.61 -36.40
N VAL A 31 0.35 11.92 -35.49
CA VAL A 31 -1.12 11.88 -35.49
C VAL A 31 -1.61 13.17 -34.83
N PRO A 32 -2.41 14.02 -35.52
CA PRO A 32 -3.03 15.16 -34.86
C PRO A 32 -4.08 14.64 -33.89
N TYR A 33 -3.88 14.85 -32.59
CA TYR A 33 -4.90 14.57 -31.58
C TYR A 33 -6.17 15.38 -31.88
N ALA A 34 -7.34 14.75 -31.71
CA ALA A 34 -8.63 15.42 -31.86
C ALA A 34 -8.72 16.64 -30.92
N PRO A 35 -9.32 17.77 -31.37
CA PRO A 35 -9.47 18.96 -30.55
C PRO A 35 -10.25 18.62 -29.28
N GLY A 36 -9.60 18.76 -28.12
CA GLY A 36 -10.14 18.43 -26.80
C GLY A 36 -9.49 17.23 -26.11
N TYR A 37 -8.59 16.48 -26.78
CA TYR A 37 -7.81 15.42 -26.14
C TYR A 37 -6.41 15.93 -25.77
N ALA A 38 -6.19 16.24 -24.50
CA ALA A 38 -4.85 16.46 -23.99
C ALA A 38 -4.09 15.12 -23.93
N PRO A 39 -2.83 15.04 -24.38
CA PRO A 39 -2.06 13.81 -24.25
C PRO A 39 -1.95 13.46 -22.76
N PRO A 40 -2.08 12.18 -22.37
CA PRO A 40 -2.04 11.74 -20.98
C PRO A 40 -0.68 12.01 -20.29
N PHE A 41 0.28 12.57 -21.01
CA PHE A 41 1.64 12.89 -20.55
C PHE A 41 2.01 14.35 -20.83
N ALA A 42 1.04 15.27 -20.93
CA ALA A 42 1.34 16.69 -21.04
C ALA A 42 2.33 17.12 -19.95
N ALA A 43 3.50 17.60 -20.38
CA ALA A 43 4.59 18.02 -19.51
C ALA A 43 4.09 19.16 -18.61
N GLY A 44 3.82 18.86 -17.34
CA GLY A 44 3.45 19.87 -16.35
C GLY A 44 2.45 19.44 -15.27
N GLY A 45 1.80 18.28 -15.39
CA GLY A 45 0.77 17.89 -14.42
C GLY A 45 0.52 16.39 -14.37
N GLY A 46 1.51 15.62 -13.90
CA GLY A 46 1.27 14.22 -13.57
C GLY A 46 0.21 14.09 -12.45
N PRO A 47 -0.58 13.00 -12.42
CA PRO A 47 -1.56 12.79 -11.36
C PRO A 47 -0.85 12.80 -10.01
N SER A 48 -1.23 13.75 -9.15
CA SER A 48 -0.76 13.75 -7.76
C SER A 48 -1.17 12.43 -7.13
N LEU A 49 -0.21 11.70 -6.57
CA LEU A 49 -0.50 10.54 -5.72
C LEU A 49 -1.57 10.95 -4.69
N ALA A 50 -2.51 10.05 -4.38
CA ALA A 50 -3.58 10.31 -3.41
C ALA A 50 -3.05 10.73 -2.01
N THR A 51 -1.75 10.53 -1.75
CA THR A 51 -1.04 11.01 -0.56
C THR A 51 0.41 11.39 -0.88
N SER A 52 0.92 12.45 -0.24
CA SER A 52 2.29 12.96 -0.46
C SER A 52 3.35 12.19 0.36
N PRO A 53 4.58 12.03 -0.15
CA PRO A 53 5.69 11.43 0.61
C PRO A 53 5.96 12.09 1.97
N ALA A 54 5.83 13.43 2.06
CA ALA A 54 5.98 14.17 3.31
C ALA A 54 4.94 13.76 4.36
N ARG A 55 3.68 13.58 3.95
CA ARG A 55 2.60 13.08 4.83
C ARG A 55 2.85 11.65 5.31
N LYS A 56 3.36 10.76 4.45
CA LYS A 56 3.72 9.39 4.85
C LYS A 56 4.85 9.39 5.91
N LYS A 57 5.87 10.24 5.73
CA LYS A 57 6.94 10.41 6.72
C LYS A 57 6.40 10.94 8.05
N ALA A 58 5.57 11.98 8.01
CA ALA A 58 4.96 12.54 9.22
C ALA A 58 4.10 11.51 9.97
N ALA A 59 3.35 10.68 9.24
CA ALA A 59 2.57 9.59 9.83
C ALA A 59 3.47 8.52 10.47
N ALA A 60 4.55 8.10 9.82
CA ALA A 60 5.52 7.16 10.38
C ALA A 60 6.17 7.71 11.67
N GLU A 61 6.57 8.98 11.68
CA GLU A 61 7.12 9.65 12.87
C GLU A 61 6.09 9.73 14.00
N ALA A 62 4.83 10.02 13.69
CA ALA A 62 3.76 10.04 14.70
C ALA A 62 3.53 8.64 15.30
N ILE A 63 3.59 7.58 14.49
CA ILE A 63 3.50 6.19 14.96
C ILE A 63 4.67 5.89 15.91
N ARG A 64 5.88 6.20 15.49
CA ARG A 64 7.12 5.92 16.24
C ARG A 64 7.22 6.67 17.56
N THR A 65 6.94 7.97 17.55
CA THR A 65 7.25 8.86 18.69
C THR A 65 6.10 8.99 19.68
N ARG A 66 4.85 8.83 19.22
CA ARG A 66 3.67 9.07 20.06
C ARG A 66 2.79 7.85 20.20
N ILE A 67 2.34 7.27 19.09
CA ILE A 67 1.29 6.23 19.13
C ILE A 67 1.82 4.94 19.75
N ARG A 68 2.93 4.37 19.25
CA ARG A 68 3.52 3.15 19.81
C ARG A 68 3.84 3.27 21.31
N PRO A 69 4.54 4.33 21.78
CA PRO A 69 4.80 4.50 23.19
C PRO A 69 3.53 4.61 24.03
N GLN A 70 2.55 5.40 23.58
CA GLN A 70 1.28 5.57 24.31
C GLN A 70 0.46 4.29 24.35
N THR A 71 0.40 3.53 23.25
CA THR A 71 -0.25 2.22 23.20
C THR A 71 0.41 1.24 24.17
N LYS A 72 1.74 1.26 24.26
CA LYS A 72 2.46 0.43 25.23
C LYS A 72 2.10 0.83 26.66
N VAL A 73 2.20 2.11 27.01
CA VAL A 73 1.89 2.61 28.36
C VAL A 73 0.45 2.30 28.76
N ALA A 74 -0.52 2.52 27.86
CA ALA A 74 -1.91 2.19 28.12
C ALA A 74 -2.12 0.67 28.31
N GLY A 75 -1.42 -0.14 27.54
CA GLY A 75 -1.41 -1.60 27.67
C GLY A 75 -0.84 -2.06 29.02
N ASP A 76 0.31 -1.53 29.41
CA ASP A 76 0.99 -1.81 30.68
C ASP A 76 0.13 -1.41 31.88
N HIS A 77 -0.50 -0.22 31.85
CA HIS A 77 -1.38 0.24 32.93
C HIS A 77 -2.58 -0.70 33.12
N ALA A 78 -3.22 -1.13 32.03
CA ALA A 78 -4.33 -2.08 32.11
C ALA A 78 -3.87 -3.45 32.63
N ASP A 79 -2.64 -3.87 32.33
CA ASP A 79 -2.05 -5.11 32.86
C ASP A 79 -1.80 -5.04 34.38
N GLU A 80 -1.27 -3.92 34.86
CA GLU A 80 -1.01 -3.68 36.29
C GLU A 80 -2.30 -3.68 37.12
N GLU A 81 -3.32 -2.92 36.68
CA GLU A 81 -4.62 -2.85 37.36
C GLU A 81 -5.33 -4.21 37.38
N THR A 82 -5.28 -4.94 36.25
CA THR A 82 -5.89 -6.26 36.16
C THR A 82 -5.14 -7.29 37.03
N SER A 83 -3.81 -7.22 37.06
CA SER A 83 -2.98 -8.05 37.94
C SER A 83 -3.29 -7.82 39.43
N ALA A 84 -3.48 -6.56 39.82
CA ALA A 84 -3.86 -6.19 41.19
C ALA A 84 -5.22 -6.78 41.55
N ALA A 85 -6.20 -6.67 40.65
CA ALA A 85 -7.52 -7.26 40.82
C ALA A 85 -7.48 -8.81 40.87
N VAL A 86 -6.69 -9.47 40.02
CA VAL A 86 -6.50 -10.95 40.07
C VAL A 86 -5.97 -11.38 41.43
N LYS A 87 -4.99 -10.65 41.99
CA LYS A 87 -4.44 -10.92 43.33
C LYS A 87 -5.48 -10.67 44.42
N ALA A 88 -6.29 -9.62 44.31
CA ALA A 88 -7.33 -9.29 45.28
C ALA A 88 -8.43 -10.35 45.35
N PHE A 89 -8.84 -10.91 44.20
CA PHE A 89 -9.84 -11.98 44.10
C PHE A 89 -9.26 -13.39 44.25
N GLY A 90 -7.94 -13.50 44.40
CA GLY A 90 -7.24 -14.76 44.61
C GLY A 90 -7.57 -15.41 45.96
N ALA A 91 -7.11 -16.64 46.12
CA ALA A 91 -7.16 -17.39 47.37
C ALA A 91 -6.43 -16.65 48.50
N LYS A 92 -7.15 -15.90 49.34
CA LYS A 92 -6.61 -15.44 50.63
C LYS A 92 -6.78 -16.50 51.73
N ASP A 93 -7.92 -17.20 51.75
CA ASP A 93 -8.29 -18.14 52.82
C ASP A 93 -8.92 -19.47 52.32
N GLY A 94 -8.75 -19.85 51.04
CA GLY A 94 -9.42 -21.03 50.44
C GLY A 94 -9.20 -21.14 48.93
N ASP A 95 -10.14 -21.71 48.15
CA ASP A 95 -9.98 -21.97 46.70
C ASP A 95 -9.95 -20.73 45.78
N GLY A 96 -10.04 -19.52 46.34
CA GLY A 96 -10.09 -18.26 45.58
C GLY A 96 -11.40 -18.08 44.81
N TRP A 97 -11.68 -16.86 44.35
CA TRP A 97 -12.93 -16.60 43.63
C TRP A 97 -12.80 -17.09 42.18
N VAL A 98 -13.85 -17.70 41.62
CA VAL A 98 -13.89 -18.13 40.20
C VAL A 98 -13.56 -16.96 39.26
N THR A 99 -13.94 -15.75 39.65
CA THR A 99 -13.64 -14.50 38.93
C THR A 99 -12.14 -14.25 38.74
N SER A 100 -11.28 -14.67 39.67
CA SER A 100 -9.82 -14.51 39.56
C SER A 100 -9.24 -15.27 38.36
N ARG A 101 -9.73 -16.49 38.10
CA ARG A 101 -9.32 -17.30 36.93
C ARG A 101 -9.81 -16.69 35.63
N ALA A 102 -11.08 -16.26 35.59
CA ALA A 102 -11.64 -15.60 34.43
C ALA A 102 -10.89 -14.30 34.11
N LEU A 103 -10.58 -13.50 35.12
CA LEU A 103 -9.83 -12.25 34.99
C LEU A 103 -8.39 -12.49 34.51
N LYS A 104 -7.71 -13.52 35.03
CA LYS A 104 -6.38 -13.92 34.56
C LYS A 104 -6.38 -14.32 33.07
N ASN A 105 -7.42 -15.01 32.61
CA ASN A 105 -7.56 -15.36 31.19
C ASN A 105 -7.83 -14.12 30.32
N ALA A 106 -8.66 -13.19 30.82
CA ALA A 106 -8.91 -11.92 30.15
C ALA A 106 -7.63 -11.09 30.05
N GLN A 107 -6.85 -10.99 31.13
CA GLN A 107 -5.55 -10.32 31.17
C GLN A 107 -4.59 -10.88 30.12
N LYS A 108 -4.41 -12.21 30.09
CA LYS A 108 -3.57 -12.87 29.08
C LYS A 108 -4.01 -12.54 27.65
N THR A 109 -5.31 -12.48 27.40
CA THR A 109 -5.85 -12.17 26.08
C THR A 109 -5.59 -10.70 25.73
N TRP A 110 -5.78 -9.80 26.69
CA TRP A 110 -5.46 -8.37 26.54
C TRP A 110 -3.98 -8.15 26.19
N GLU A 111 -3.05 -8.77 26.93
CA GLU A 111 -1.62 -8.69 26.65
C GLU A 111 -1.30 -9.12 25.21
N GLN A 112 -1.90 -10.24 24.76
CA GLN A 112 -1.73 -10.72 23.38
C GLN A 112 -2.24 -9.71 22.35
N GLN A 113 -3.38 -9.07 22.60
CA GLN A 113 -3.94 -8.04 21.71
C GLN A 113 -3.06 -6.78 21.66
N VAL A 114 -2.57 -6.31 22.80
CA VAL A 114 -1.63 -5.17 22.87
C VAL A 114 -0.36 -5.49 22.09
N GLN A 115 0.21 -6.68 22.26
CA GLN A 115 1.41 -7.10 21.51
C GLN A 115 1.15 -7.20 20.01
N ALA A 116 0.00 -7.75 19.59
CA ALA A 116 -0.38 -7.79 18.18
C ALA A 116 -0.52 -6.38 17.59
N MET A 117 -1.10 -5.45 18.35
CA MET A 117 -1.24 -4.05 17.94
C MET A 117 0.12 -3.35 17.81
N LEU A 118 1.05 -3.56 18.75
CA LEU A 118 2.40 -3.00 18.67
C LEU A 118 3.16 -3.51 17.44
N LYS A 119 3.06 -4.81 17.14
CA LYS A 119 3.63 -5.40 15.91
C LYS A 119 3.02 -4.83 14.64
N ARG A 120 1.70 -4.64 14.62
CA ARG A 120 1.01 -4.02 13.49
C ARG A 120 1.49 -2.59 13.29
N LEU A 121 1.60 -1.80 14.35
CA LEU A 121 2.09 -0.42 14.27
C LEU A 121 3.53 -0.33 13.74
N GLU A 122 4.39 -1.27 14.13
CA GLU A 122 5.73 -1.41 13.55
C GLU A 122 5.69 -1.76 12.06
N GLY A 123 4.80 -2.68 11.66
CA GLY A 123 4.55 -2.98 10.25
C GLY A 123 4.06 -1.77 9.45
N ASP A 124 3.14 -0.99 10.01
CA ASP A 124 2.60 0.24 9.39
C ASP A 124 3.71 1.31 9.26
N GLU A 125 4.55 1.50 10.27
CA GLU A 125 5.72 2.39 10.24
C GLU A 125 6.67 2.01 9.09
N ASN A 126 7.04 0.74 9.01
CA ASN A 126 7.92 0.21 7.96
C ASN A 126 7.30 0.33 6.56
N GLY A 127 6.01 0.05 6.43
CA GLY A 127 5.28 0.18 5.16
C GLY A 127 5.24 1.64 4.66
N LEU A 128 5.01 2.60 5.56
CA LEU A 128 5.01 4.03 5.23
C LEU A 128 6.40 4.52 4.78
N LEU A 129 7.47 4.04 5.43
CA LEU A 129 8.85 4.37 5.06
C LEU A 129 9.27 3.68 3.75
N GLY A 130 8.95 2.41 3.57
CA GLY A 130 9.25 1.64 2.35
C GLY A 130 8.57 2.22 1.12
N ALA A 131 7.28 2.58 1.22
CA ALA A 131 6.55 3.22 0.14
C ALA A 131 7.18 4.56 -0.30
N ARG A 132 7.83 5.30 0.62
CA ARG A 132 8.57 6.52 0.28
C ARG A 132 9.83 6.20 -0.52
N LEU A 133 10.63 5.22 -0.08
CA LEU A 133 11.87 4.84 -0.76
C LEU A 133 11.59 4.36 -2.19
N ASN A 134 10.54 3.56 -2.38
CA ASN A 134 10.14 3.05 -3.69
C ASN A 134 9.73 4.18 -4.65
N LEU A 135 8.96 5.17 -4.16
CA LEU A 135 8.57 6.33 -4.97
C LEU A 135 9.79 7.18 -5.36
N GLN A 136 10.68 7.47 -4.41
CA GLN A 136 11.91 8.21 -4.70
C GLN A 136 12.81 7.48 -5.70
N GLY A 137 12.94 6.15 -5.58
CA GLY A 137 13.71 5.34 -6.53
C GLY A 137 13.08 5.34 -7.93
N ALA A 138 11.76 5.18 -8.03
CA ALA A 138 11.04 5.26 -9.29
C ALA A 138 11.18 6.64 -9.96
N ASP A 139 11.13 7.72 -9.19
CA ASP A 139 11.32 9.09 -9.70
C ASP A 139 12.75 9.28 -10.25
N LEU A 140 13.77 8.79 -9.54
CA LEU A 140 15.18 8.88 -9.98
C LEU A 140 15.44 8.07 -11.24
N LEU A 141 14.95 6.83 -11.32
CA LEU A 141 15.10 5.97 -12.50
C LEU A 141 14.39 6.59 -13.72
N SER A 142 13.16 7.08 -13.53
CA SER A 142 12.43 7.79 -14.58
C SER A 142 13.21 9.02 -15.04
N GLY A 143 13.75 9.82 -14.11
CA GLY A 143 14.57 10.99 -14.40
C GLY A 143 15.85 10.66 -15.18
N GLN A 144 16.49 9.51 -14.91
CA GLN A 144 17.65 9.04 -15.67
C GLN A 144 17.28 8.59 -17.10
N GLN A 145 16.14 7.91 -17.26
CA GLN A 145 15.67 7.42 -18.57
C GLN A 145 15.22 8.55 -19.50
N PHE A 146 14.66 9.63 -18.94
CA PHE A 146 14.15 10.78 -19.70
C PHE A 146 15.07 12.01 -19.65
N ARG A 147 16.28 11.90 -19.09
CA ARG A 147 17.27 12.98 -19.13
C ARG A 147 17.63 13.25 -20.60
N PRO A 148 17.37 14.46 -21.14
CA PRO A 148 17.81 14.80 -22.48
C PRO A 148 19.34 14.77 -22.54
N PRO A 149 19.95 14.23 -23.62
CA PRO A 149 21.40 14.28 -23.79
C PRO A 149 21.84 15.74 -23.70
N SER A 150 22.71 16.02 -22.73
CA SER A 150 23.22 17.36 -22.48
C SER A 150 24.49 17.56 -23.30
N ALA A 151 24.80 18.79 -23.75
CA ALA A 151 26.01 19.10 -24.51
C ALA A 151 27.33 18.72 -23.80
N ILE A 152 27.26 18.44 -22.49
CA ILE A 152 28.36 18.02 -21.61
C ILE A 152 28.56 16.50 -21.54
N ASP A 153 27.62 15.67 -22.03
CA ASP A 153 27.80 14.21 -22.10
C ASP A 153 28.70 13.78 -23.28
N GLY A 154 29.06 14.72 -24.16
CA GLY A 154 29.88 14.48 -25.36
C GLY A 154 31.32 15.01 -25.29
N TYR A 155 31.76 15.51 -24.13
CA TYR A 155 33.14 15.95 -23.86
C TYR A 155 33.80 15.03 -22.84
#